data_AF-P19647-F1
#
_entry.id   AF-P19647-F1
#
_cell.length_a   1.000
_cell.length_b   1.000
_cell.length_c   1.000
_cell.angle_alpha   90.00
_cell.angle_beta   90.00
_cell.angle_gamma   90.00
#
_symmetry.space_group_name_H-M   'P 1'
#
loop_
_entity.id
_entity.type
_entity.pdbx_description
1 polymer ?
#
loop_
_entity_poly.entity_id
_entity_poly.type
_entity_poly.pdbx_seq_one_letter_code
_entity_poly.pdbx_strand_id
1 'polypeptide(L)'
;TDIPQTMQDLDLQEVAGRWHSVAMVASDISLLDSESAPLRVYVEELRPTPEGNLEIILREGANHVCVERNIVAQKTEDPAVFTVNYQGERKISVLDTDYAHYMFFCVGPCLPSAEHGMVCQYLARTQKVDEEVMEKFSRALQPLPGHVQIIQDPSGGQERCGF
;
A
#
# COMPACT_ATOMS: atom_id res chain seq x y z
N THR A 1 -9.62 -6.47 16.23
CA THR A 1 -8.78 -6.83 15.07
C THR A 1 -7.54 -5.99 15.19
N ASP A 2 -6.42 -6.61 15.55
CA ASP A 2 -5.17 -5.90 15.80
C ASP A 2 -4.65 -5.33 14.49
N ILE A 3 -4.68 -4.00 14.39
CA ILE A 3 -3.96 -3.28 13.33
C ILE A 3 -2.48 -3.54 13.61
N PRO A 4 -1.68 -3.97 12.63
CA PRO A 4 -0.24 -4.16 12.83
C PRO A 4 0.37 -2.87 13.39
N GLN A 5 1.32 -3.00 14.33
CA GLN A 5 1.94 -1.83 14.95
C GLN A 5 2.50 -0.91 13.86
N THR A 6 2.16 0.38 13.95
CA THR A 6 2.70 1.42 13.06
C THR A 6 4.13 1.76 13.44
N MET A 7 4.89 2.20 12.45
CA MET A 7 6.27 2.66 12.66
C MET A 7 6.27 3.87 13.61
N GLN A 8 7.21 3.90 14.55
CA GLN A 8 7.44 5.09 15.37
C GLN A 8 8.41 6.03 14.66
N ASP A 9 8.15 7.35 14.77
CA ASP A 9 9.04 8.40 14.27
C ASP A 9 9.37 8.32 12.77
N LEU A 10 8.35 8.05 11.94
CA LEU A 10 8.51 8.04 10.48
C LEU A 10 9.06 9.38 9.97
N ASP A 11 10.27 9.39 9.39
CA ASP A 11 10.72 10.48 8.54
C ASP A 11 10.03 10.41 7.18
N LEU A 12 8.98 11.20 7.01
CA LEU A 12 8.20 11.24 5.78
C LEU A 12 9.04 11.71 4.59
N GLN A 13 10.08 12.54 4.77
CA GLN A 13 10.86 13.02 3.62
C GLN A 13 11.72 11.92 3.01
N GLU A 14 12.21 10.98 3.81
CA GLU A 14 13.04 9.85 3.37
C GLU A 14 12.26 8.83 2.51
N VAL A 15 10.92 8.80 2.57
CA VAL A 15 10.11 7.92 1.70
C VAL A 15 9.93 8.47 0.28
N ALA A 16 10.39 9.69 0.00
CA ALA A 16 10.21 10.32 -1.31
C ALA A 16 10.80 9.50 -2.46
N GLY A 17 10.18 9.60 -3.63
CA GLY A 17 10.67 9.02 -4.88
C GLY A 17 9.94 7.75 -5.29
N ARG A 18 10.56 6.99 -6.20
CA ARG A 18 9.92 5.84 -6.86
C ARG A 18 9.87 4.62 -5.96
N TRP A 19 8.80 3.86 -6.14
CA TRP A 19 8.51 2.60 -5.46
C TRP A 19 7.85 1.64 -6.47
N HIS A 20 7.88 0.34 -6.15
CA HIS A 20 7.23 -0.72 -6.90
C HIS A 20 6.40 -1.57 -5.94
N SER A 21 5.12 -1.77 -6.21
CA SER A 21 4.28 -2.70 -5.44
C SER A 21 4.70 -4.14 -5.72
N VAL A 22 5.33 -4.82 -4.75
CA VAL A 22 5.83 -6.20 -4.91
C VAL A 22 4.77 -7.22 -4.50
N ALA A 23 4.06 -6.96 -3.41
CA ALA A 23 3.00 -7.83 -2.95
C ALA A 23 1.86 -7.05 -2.32
N MET A 24 0.66 -7.63 -2.38
CA MET A 24 -0.55 -7.10 -1.76
C MET A 24 -1.28 -8.21 -1.03
N VAL A 25 -1.89 -7.85 0.09
CA VAL A 25 -2.69 -8.74 0.92
C VAL A 25 -3.97 -8.03 1.28
N ALA A 26 -5.11 -8.70 1.17
CA ALA A 26 -6.39 -8.15 1.58
C ALA A 26 -7.06 -9.01 2.65
N SER A 27 -7.86 -8.37 3.51
CA SER A 27 -8.78 -9.04 4.43
C SER A 27 -10.05 -9.55 3.73
N ASP A 28 -10.35 -9.00 2.55
CA ASP A 28 -11.49 -9.37 1.71
C ASP A 28 -11.01 -9.51 0.26
N ILE A 29 -11.27 -10.68 -0.33
CA ILE A 29 -10.88 -11.02 -1.70
C ILE A 29 -11.40 -10.00 -2.73
N SER A 30 -12.59 -9.45 -2.53
CA SER A 30 -13.23 -8.51 -3.47
C SER A 30 -12.46 -7.19 -3.62
N LEU A 31 -11.51 -6.90 -2.72
CA LEU A 31 -10.67 -5.71 -2.79
C LEU A 31 -9.53 -5.86 -3.81
N LEU A 32 -9.19 -7.10 -4.21
CA LEU A 32 -8.05 -7.42 -5.07
C LEU A 32 -8.35 -8.43 -6.20
N ASP A 33 -9.52 -9.06 -6.24
CA ASP A 33 -9.83 -10.22 -7.09
C ASP A 33 -9.73 -10.00 -8.62
N SER A 34 -9.78 -8.76 -9.08
CA SER A 34 -9.80 -8.38 -10.50
C SER A 34 -8.92 -7.16 -10.77
N GLU A 35 -8.48 -6.96 -12.02
CA GLU A 35 -7.66 -5.79 -12.40
C GLU A 35 -8.35 -4.44 -12.09
N SER A 36 -9.69 -4.44 -12.04
CA SER A 36 -10.52 -3.28 -11.70
C SER A 36 -11.03 -3.30 -10.26
N ALA A 37 -10.51 -4.18 -9.41
CA ALA A 37 -10.87 -4.22 -8.00
C ALA A 37 -10.48 -2.89 -7.32
N PRO A 38 -11.29 -2.38 -6.39
CA PRO A 38 -11.25 -0.99 -5.96
C PRO A 38 -9.94 -0.57 -5.27
N LEU A 39 -9.17 -1.53 -4.74
CA LEU A 39 -7.90 -1.27 -4.07
C LEU A 39 -6.72 -2.03 -4.71
N ARG A 40 -6.91 -2.63 -5.89
CA ARG A 40 -5.82 -3.21 -6.68
C ARG A 40 -5.11 -2.09 -7.43
N VAL A 41 -4.25 -1.41 -6.68
CA VAL A 41 -3.51 -0.23 -7.14
C VAL A 41 -2.01 -0.45 -6.98
N TYR A 42 -1.24 0.02 -7.95
CA TYR A 42 0.22 -0.12 -7.97
C TYR A 42 0.84 1.25 -7.72
N VAL A 43 1.56 1.40 -6.60
CA VAL A 43 2.22 2.65 -6.25
C VAL A 43 3.44 2.83 -7.16
N GLU A 44 3.57 4.00 -7.76
CA GLU A 44 4.72 4.36 -8.60
C GLU A 44 5.67 5.32 -7.90
N GLU A 45 5.12 6.32 -7.19
CA GLU A 45 5.91 7.39 -6.60
C GLU A 45 5.22 7.96 -5.36
N LEU A 46 6.03 8.29 -4.37
CA LEU A 46 5.62 8.98 -3.15
C LEU A 46 6.27 10.36 -3.10
N ARG A 47 5.44 11.37 -2.85
CA ARG A 47 5.83 12.78 -2.84
C ARG A 47 5.35 13.45 -1.56
N PRO A 48 6.18 13.44 -0.51
CA PRO A 48 5.95 14.23 0.70
C PRO A 48 5.78 15.72 0.37
N THR A 49 4.80 16.38 0.99
CA THR A 49 4.61 17.83 0.82
C THR A 49 5.27 18.60 1.97
N PRO A 50 5.59 19.89 1.78
CA PRO A 50 6.13 20.75 2.84
C PRO A 50 5.21 20.87 4.07
N GLU A 51 3.90 20.70 3.89
CA GLU A 51 2.91 20.76 4.96
C GLU A 51 2.84 19.44 5.76
N GLY A 52 3.55 18.40 5.33
CA GLY A 52 3.60 17.08 5.95
C GLY A 52 2.56 16.09 5.39
N ASN A 53 1.86 16.43 4.31
CA ASN A 53 0.96 15.49 3.62
C ASN A 53 1.77 14.56 2.70
N LEU A 54 1.11 13.54 2.16
CA LEU A 54 1.71 12.60 1.22
C LEU A 54 0.92 12.54 -0.08
N GLU A 55 1.52 13.01 -1.17
CA GLU A 55 1.02 12.78 -2.52
C GLU A 55 1.48 11.39 -3.00
N ILE A 56 0.54 10.59 -3.52
CA ILE A 56 0.75 9.21 -3.94
C ILE A 56 0.34 9.10 -5.40
N ILE A 57 1.32 8.78 -6.25
CA ILE A 57 1.09 8.45 -7.66
C ILE A 57 0.94 6.94 -7.76
N LEU A 58 -0.17 6.52 -8.35
CA LEU A 58 -0.51 5.11 -8.50
C LEU A 58 -1.12 4.83 -9.86
N ARG A 59 -1.08 3.56 -10.26
CA ARG A 59 -1.82 3.03 -11.41
C ARG A 59 -2.92 2.09 -10.96
N GLU A 60 -4.05 2.14 -11.65
CA GLU A 60 -5.16 1.20 -11.47
C GLU A 60 -5.74 0.76 -12.82
N GLY A 61 -6.37 -0.41 -12.83
CA GLY A 61 -7.13 -0.87 -13.99
C GLY A 61 -8.52 -0.21 -14.02
N ALA A 62 -8.80 0.57 -15.05
CA ALA A 62 -10.13 1.16 -15.26
C ALA A 62 -10.56 0.93 -16.71
N ASN A 63 -11.73 0.33 -16.95
CA ASN A 63 -12.27 0.10 -18.29
C ASN A 63 -11.26 -0.59 -19.25
N HIS A 64 -10.55 -1.60 -18.76
CA HIS A 64 -9.50 -2.34 -19.50
C HIS A 64 -8.28 -1.51 -19.92
N VAL A 65 -8.12 -0.29 -19.44
CA VAL A 65 -6.90 0.52 -19.61
C VAL A 65 -6.25 0.77 -18.27
N CYS A 66 -4.92 0.85 -18.28
CA CYS A 66 -4.16 1.24 -17.11
C CYS A 66 -4.14 2.76 -17.01
N VAL A 67 -4.70 3.31 -15.92
CA VAL A 67 -4.78 4.75 -15.72
C VAL A 67 -3.92 5.17 -14.54
N GLU A 68 -3.21 6.27 -14.70
CA GLU A 68 -2.49 6.92 -13.63
C GLU A 68 -3.45 7.79 -12.81
N ARG A 69 -3.32 7.72 -11.49
CA ARG A 69 -4.00 8.63 -10.57
C ARG A 69 -3.01 9.21 -9.60
N ASN A 70 -3.40 10.37 -9.11
CA ASN A 70 -2.70 11.08 -8.07
C ASN A 70 -3.68 11.36 -6.94
N ILE A 71 -3.33 10.92 -5.73
CA ILE A 71 -4.13 11.10 -4.52
C ILE A 71 -3.29 11.78 -3.45
N VAL A 72 -3.92 12.62 -2.63
CA VAL A 72 -3.24 13.29 -1.52
C VAL A 72 -3.78 12.75 -0.20
N ALA A 73 -2.93 12.06 0.54
CA ALA A 73 -3.18 11.62 1.90
C ALA A 73 -2.82 12.73 2.89
N GLN A 74 -3.78 13.12 3.70
CA GLN A 74 -3.66 14.18 4.70
C GLN A 74 -2.97 13.62 5.95
N LYS A 75 -2.04 14.39 6.51
CA LYS A 75 -1.37 14.03 7.76
C LYS A 75 -2.34 13.92 8.93
N THR A 76 -1.98 13.10 9.90
CA THR A 76 -2.65 13.06 11.21
C THR A 76 -1.67 13.49 12.32
N GLU A 77 -2.07 13.33 13.58
CA GLU A 77 -1.17 13.53 14.72
C GLU A 77 -0.06 12.46 14.78
N ASP A 78 -0.32 11.27 14.24
CA ASP A 78 0.66 10.20 14.12
C ASP A 78 1.38 10.33 12.75
N PRO A 79 2.72 10.52 12.73
CA PRO A 79 3.50 10.68 11.49
C PRO A 79 3.38 9.50 10.53
N ALA A 80 3.10 8.29 11.03
CA ALA A 80 2.95 7.08 10.24
C ALA A 80 1.50 6.85 9.77
N VAL A 81 0.57 7.75 10.12
CA VAL A 81 -0.86 7.60 9.80
C VAL A 81 -1.36 8.81 9.00
N PHE A 82 -2.07 8.51 7.92
CA PHE A 82 -2.68 9.50 7.04
C PHE A 82 -4.15 9.17 6.81
N THR A 83 -4.94 10.18 6.47
CA THR A 83 -6.33 10.00 5.99
C THR A 83 -6.40 10.32 4.50
N VAL A 84 -7.22 9.58 3.77
CA VAL A 84 -7.39 9.78 2.34
C VAL A 84 -8.85 9.56 1.95
N ASN A 85 -9.35 10.36 1.01
CA ASN A 85 -10.65 10.12 0.40
C ASN A 85 -10.45 9.42 -0.95
N TYR A 86 -10.34 8.09 -0.90
CA TYR A 86 -10.17 7.23 -2.06
C TYR A 86 -11.05 6.00 -1.92
N GLN A 87 -12.06 5.87 -2.77
CA GLN A 87 -13.12 4.86 -2.60
C GLN A 87 -13.75 4.94 -1.21
N GLY A 88 -14.08 6.18 -0.79
CA GLY A 88 -14.53 6.53 0.56
C GLY A 88 -13.40 7.03 1.47
N GLU A 89 -13.76 7.46 2.67
CA GLU A 89 -12.79 7.89 3.68
C GLU A 89 -12.05 6.67 4.25
N ARG A 90 -10.72 6.71 4.15
CA ARG A 90 -9.83 5.61 4.54
C ARG A 90 -8.63 6.13 5.31
N LYS A 91 -8.02 5.22 6.07
CA LYS A 91 -6.79 5.43 6.81
C LYS A 91 -5.66 4.69 6.14
N ILE A 92 -4.54 5.37 5.91
CA ILE A 92 -3.27 4.78 5.52
C ILE A 92 -2.39 4.69 6.76
N SER A 93 -1.71 3.57 6.95
CA SER A 93 -0.82 3.33 8.08
C SER A 93 0.47 2.69 7.59
N VAL A 94 1.60 3.37 7.79
CA VAL A 94 2.94 2.83 7.49
C VAL A 94 3.34 1.93 8.65
N LEU A 95 3.61 0.66 8.33
CA LEU A 95 3.93 -0.35 9.33
C LEU A 95 5.43 -0.41 9.62
N ASP A 96 6.23 -0.37 8.56
CA ASP A 96 7.69 -0.50 8.65
C ASP A 96 8.34 -0.05 7.34
N THR A 97 9.54 0.52 7.41
CA THR A 97 10.34 0.90 6.25
C THR A 97 11.80 1.08 6.67
N ASP A 98 12.71 0.76 5.78
CA ASP A 98 14.12 1.13 5.90
C ASP A 98 14.51 2.27 4.95
N TYR A 99 13.51 2.87 4.28
CA TYR A 99 13.59 3.97 3.32
C TYR A 99 14.31 3.66 2.00
N ALA A 100 15.36 2.83 2.07
CA ALA A 100 16.29 2.55 0.99
C ALA A 100 15.93 1.29 0.18
N HIS A 101 15.16 0.35 0.74
CA HIS A 101 14.87 -0.92 0.07
C HIS A 101 13.39 -1.26 0.09
N TYR A 102 12.71 -1.13 1.22
CA TYR A 102 11.31 -1.56 1.35
C TYR A 102 10.46 -0.61 2.19
N MET A 103 9.15 -0.66 1.97
CA MET A 103 8.14 -0.08 2.85
C MET A 103 6.89 -0.96 2.87
N PHE A 104 6.32 -1.15 4.06
CA PHE A 104 5.03 -1.81 4.25
C PHE A 104 3.99 -0.78 4.70
N PHE A 105 2.83 -0.77 4.06
CA PHE A 105 1.72 0.06 4.51
C PHE A 105 0.40 -0.68 4.35
N CYS A 106 -0.60 -0.27 5.14
CA CYS A 106 -1.97 -0.73 5.02
C CYS A 106 -2.93 0.43 4.75
N VAL A 107 -3.94 0.16 3.94
CA VAL A 107 -5.10 1.02 3.69
C VAL A 107 -6.31 0.31 4.26
N GLY A 108 -6.99 0.94 5.20
CA GLY A 108 -8.15 0.37 5.86
C GLY A 108 -9.20 1.41 6.20
N PRO A 109 -10.27 1.00 6.88
CA PRO A 109 -11.27 1.93 7.36
C PRO A 109 -10.71 2.82 8.48
N CYS A 110 -11.21 4.05 8.59
CA CYS A 110 -10.91 4.92 9.73
C CYS A 110 -11.46 4.36 11.04
N LEU A 111 -12.60 3.67 11.00
CA LEU A 111 -13.27 3.07 12.17
C LEU A 111 -13.23 1.54 12.08
N PRO A 112 -12.87 0.83 13.17
CA PRO A 112 -12.80 -0.64 13.18
C PRO A 112 -14.12 -1.34 12.84
N SER A 113 -15.25 -0.66 13.06
CA SER A 113 -16.59 -1.16 12.81
C SER A 113 -17.10 -0.90 11.38
N ALA A 114 -16.35 -0.19 10.55
CA ALA A 114 -16.76 0.05 9.18
C ALA A 114 -16.52 -1.22 8.35
N GLU A 115 -17.51 -1.60 7.52
CA GLU A 115 -17.49 -2.80 6.68
C GLU A 115 -16.42 -2.77 5.58
N HIS A 116 -15.63 -1.71 5.48
CA HIS A 116 -14.58 -1.62 4.48
C HIS A 116 -13.40 -2.49 4.93
N GLY A 117 -13.06 -3.51 4.14
CA GLY A 117 -11.89 -4.33 4.40
C GLY A 117 -10.58 -3.54 4.26
N MET A 118 -9.49 -4.19 4.66
CA MET A 118 -8.14 -3.65 4.68
C MET A 118 -7.28 -4.31 3.60
N VAL A 119 -6.40 -3.53 2.99
CA VAL A 119 -5.37 -3.99 2.07
C VAL A 119 -4.01 -3.53 2.59
N CYS A 120 -3.04 -4.42 2.63
CA CYS A 120 -1.65 -4.09 2.94
C CYS A 120 -0.77 -4.37 1.74
N GLN A 121 0.22 -3.51 1.49
CA GLN A 121 1.17 -3.68 0.40
C GLN A 121 2.61 -3.66 0.90
N TYR A 122 3.43 -4.44 0.21
CA TYR A 122 4.88 -4.36 0.23
C TYR A 122 5.35 -3.57 -1.00
N LEU A 123 5.96 -2.42 -0.75
CA LEU A 123 6.67 -1.65 -1.76
C LEU A 123 8.18 -1.88 -1.68
N ALA A 124 8.85 -1.95 -2.82
CA ALA A 124 10.30 -1.98 -2.92
C ALA A 124 10.85 -0.86 -3.79
N ARG A 125 12.09 -0.41 -3.53
CA ARG A 125 12.80 0.56 -4.39
C ARG A 125 13.23 -0.03 -5.74
N THR A 126 13.27 -1.35 -5.85
CA THR A 126 13.62 -2.06 -7.09
C THR A 126 12.58 -3.15 -7.38
N GLN A 127 12.46 -3.56 -8.63
CA GLN A 127 11.56 -4.65 -9.05
C GLN A 127 12.02 -6.05 -8.62
N LYS A 128 13.17 -6.17 -7.93
CA LYS A 128 13.65 -7.46 -7.46
C LYS A 128 12.91 -7.83 -6.17
N VAL A 129 12.32 -9.01 -6.17
CA VAL A 129 11.75 -9.60 -4.95
C VAL A 129 12.90 -9.97 -4.01
N ASP A 130 12.89 -9.37 -2.84
CA ASP A 130 13.74 -9.75 -1.71
C ASP A 130 12.96 -10.74 -0.83
N GLU A 131 13.45 -11.99 -0.76
CA GLU A 131 12.80 -13.08 -0.03
C GLU A 131 12.78 -12.84 1.48
N GLU A 132 13.84 -12.26 2.05
CA GLU A 132 13.90 -11.96 3.49
C GLU A 132 12.88 -10.88 3.87
N VAL A 133 12.77 -9.85 3.03
CA VAL A 133 11.76 -8.80 3.21
C VAL A 133 10.34 -9.35 2.99
N MET A 134 10.14 -10.28 2.05
CA MET A 134 8.85 -10.94 1.84
C MET A 134 8.42 -11.76 3.06
N GLU A 135 9.34 -12.50 3.68
CA GLU A 135 9.07 -13.21 4.93
C GLU A 135 8.74 -12.24 6.07
N LYS A 136 9.44 -11.12 6.14
CA LYS A 136 9.17 -10.05 7.11
C LYS A 136 7.76 -9.48 6.92
N PHE A 137 7.36 -9.21 5.68
CA PHE A 137 6.02 -8.75 5.33
C PHE A 137 4.95 -9.77 5.73
N SER A 138 5.15 -11.05 5.39
CA SER A 138 4.23 -12.12 5.78
C SER A 138 4.08 -12.21 7.30
N ARG A 139 5.18 -12.11 8.05
CA ARG A 139 5.17 -12.15 9.53
C ARG A 139 4.45 -10.96 10.14
N ALA A 140 4.64 -9.75 9.60
CA ALA A 140 3.94 -8.55 10.06
C ALA A 140 2.42 -8.64 9.87
N LEU A 141 1.97 -9.43 8.89
CA LEU A 141 0.55 -9.57 8.54
C LEU A 141 -0.11 -10.86 9.07
N GLN A 142 0.65 -11.81 9.64
CA GLN A 142 0.09 -13.03 10.24
C GLN A 142 -1.10 -12.83 11.21
N PRO A 143 -1.22 -11.71 11.96
CA PRO A 143 -2.39 -11.48 12.81
C PRO A 143 -3.71 -11.28 12.05
N LEU A 144 -3.68 -11.03 10.74
CA LEU A 144 -4.86 -10.71 9.97
C LEU A 144 -5.53 -12.01 9.45
N PRO A 145 -6.86 -12.16 9.56
CA PRO A 145 -7.57 -13.31 9.01
C PRO A 145 -7.87 -13.14 7.51
N GLY A 146 -7.80 -14.23 6.72
CA GLY A 146 -8.47 -14.35 5.40
C GLY A 146 -7.69 -13.95 4.13
N HIS A 147 -6.43 -14.36 3.98
CA HIS A 147 -5.51 -13.69 3.04
C HIS A 147 -5.58 -14.23 1.62
N VAL A 148 -5.91 -13.33 0.69
CA VAL A 148 -5.46 -13.41 -0.70
C VAL A 148 -4.17 -12.63 -0.80
N GLN A 149 -3.10 -13.30 -1.21
CA GLN A 149 -1.80 -12.69 -1.47
C GLN A 149 -1.60 -12.60 -2.99
N ILE A 150 -1.48 -11.39 -3.51
CA ILE A 150 -1.02 -11.16 -4.88
C ILE A 150 0.47 -10.85 -4.77
N ILE A 151 1.30 -11.66 -5.42
CA ILE A 151 2.75 -11.40 -5.56
C ILE A 151 2.95 -11.02 -7.02
N GLN A 152 3.53 -9.84 -7.25
CA GLN A 152 3.94 -9.46 -8.59
C GLN A 152 5.09 -10.37 -9.01
N ASP A 153 4.88 -11.11 -10.09
CA ASP A 153 5.94 -11.91 -10.69
C ASP A 153 6.97 -10.94 -11.29
N PRO A 154 8.25 -10.95 -10.83
CA PRO A 154 9.30 -10.09 -11.37
C PRO A 154 9.57 -10.33 -12.87
N SER A 155 9.00 -11.38 -13.45
CA SER A 155 9.04 -11.69 -14.88
C SER A 155 8.24 -10.72 -15.79
N GLY A 156 7.51 -9.74 -15.23
CA GLY A 156 6.62 -8.87 -16.01
C GLY A 156 5.43 -9.64 -16.62
N GLY A 157 5.13 -10.83 -16.07
CA GLY A 157 4.11 -11.73 -16.57
C GLY A 157 2.74 -11.45 -15.94
N GLN A 158 1.83 -10.92 -16.75
CA GLN A 158 0.37 -11.06 -16.61
C GLN A 158 -0.39 -10.10 -15.68
N GLU A 159 0.06 -8.85 -15.49
CA GLU A 159 -0.83 -7.76 -15.06
C GLU A 159 -0.57 -6.49 -15.88
N ARG A 160 -1.62 -5.89 -16.46
CA ARG A 160 -1.45 -4.72 -17.35
C ARG A 160 -0.87 -3.48 -16.66
N CYS A 161 -1.04 -3.36 -15.35
CA CYS A 161 -0.59 -2.22 -14.55
C CYS A 161 0.58 -2.53 -13.62
N GLY A 162 0.97 -3.80 -13.51
CA GLY A 162 2.09 -4.23 -12.70
C GLY A 162 3.40 -4.10 -13.46
N PHE A 163 4.18 -3.06 -13.18
CA PHE A 163 5.42 -2.76 -13.89
C PHE A 163 6.68 -2.95 -13.05
#